data_AF-A0A0K8UU93-F1
#
_entry.id   AF-A0A0K8UU93-F1
#
_cell.length_a   1.000
_cell.length_b   1.000
_cell.length_c   1.000
_cell.angle_alpha   90.00
_cell.angle_beta   90.00
_cell.angle_gamma   90.00
#
_symmetry.space_group_name_H-M   'P 1'
#
loop_
_entity.id
_entity.type
_entity.pdbx_description
1 polymer ?
#
loop_
_entity_poly.entity_id
_entity_poly.type
_entity_poly.pdbx_seq_one_letter_code
_entity_poly.pdbx_strand_id
1 'polypeptide(L)'
;MPLGNLMAEFKNSTNSGGGWINDVNFSADGNKICWIGHDSCINVADSTNGNAFVRCKTQYLPFLSCVWISPVSIVVAGHSCVPLVYTLVDNSKLVLTAKLDKSQKKESSGISAMRIFQSLDRNLRTENSDTNVDSIHQNAITCIRLYAGEKENGKKISTSGVDGQLVIWDIDNGLNNSMNNLKI
;
A
#
# COMPACT_ATOMS: atom_id res chain seq x y z
N MET A 1 26.43 -8.39 -16.76
CA MET A 1 26.98 -7.09 -17.24
C MET A 1 28.07 -6.64 -16.29
N PRO A 2 29.11 -5.92 -16.74
CA PRO A 2 30.07 -5.27 -15.85
C PRO A 2 29.37 -4.30 -14.89
N LEU A 3 29.85 -4.17 -13.66
CA LEU A 3 29.37 -3.20 -12.69
C LEU A 3 29.51 -1.77 -13.24
N GLY A 4 28.49 -0.94 -13.03
CA GLY A 4 28.51 0.48 -13.44
C GLY A 4 27.91 0.78 -14.81
N ASN A 5 27.52 -0.24 -15.58
CA ASN A 5 26.82 -0.04 -16.84
C ASN A 5 25.31 0.14 -16.63
N LEU A 6 24.70 1.04 -17.42
CA LEU A 6 23.24 1.20 -17.47
C LEU A 6 22.59 -0.10 -17.96
N MET A 7 21.72 -0.66 -17.14
CA MET A 7 21.01 -1.90 -17.47
C MET A 7 19.76 -1.66 -18.32
N ALA A 8 18.95 -0.67 -17.93
CA ALA A 8 17.72 -0.29 -18.61
C ALA A 8 17.29 1.12 -18.18
N GLU A 9 16.54 1.81 -19.06
CA GLU A 9 15.86 3.05 -18.75
C GLU A 9 14.36 2.85 -18.96
N PHE A 10 13.56 3.19 -17.94
CA PHE A 10 12.10 3.08 -18.00
C PHE A 10 11.46 4.45 -17.88
N LYS A 11 10.61 4.79 -18.85
CA LYS A 11 9.83 6.03 -18.79
C LYS A 11 8.64 5.84 -17.85
N ASN A 12 8.53 6.68 -16.83
CA ASN A 12 7.43 6.61 -15.86
C ASN A 12 6.07 6.96 -16.48
N SER A 13 6.02 7.76 -17.57
CA SER A 13 4.79 8.11 -18.29
C SER A 13 4.99 8.09 -19.80
N THR A 14 3.95 7.65 -20.53
CA THR A 14 3.91 7.62 -21.99
C THR A 14 3.51 8.97 -22.60
N ASN A 15 2.63 9.73 -21.95
CA ASN A 15 2.01 10.93 -22.52
C ASN A 15 2.11 12.17 -21.60
N SER A 16 3.34 12.68 -21.43
CA SER A 16 3.70 13.92 -20.71
C SER A 16 3.38 13.95 -19.19
N GLY A 17 4.34 14.35 -18.37
CA GLY A 17 4.17 14.50 -16.91
C GLY A 17 4.02 13.16 -16.18
N GLY A 18 5.13 12.55 -15.75
CA GLY A 18 5.10 11.45 -14.78
C GLY A 18 4.83 11.96 -13.36
N GLY A 19 4.67 11.04 -12.42
CA GLY A 19 4.72 11.37 -10.99
C GLY A 19 6.15 11.32 -10.45
N TRP A 20 6.42 12.03 -9.35
CA TRP A 20 7.63 11.79 -8.56
C TRP A 20 7.67 10.36 -8.08
N ILE A 21 8.85 9.75 -8.10
CA ILE A 21 9.05 8.41 -7.54
C ILE A 21 9.18 8.57 -6.03
N ASN A 22 8.23 8.04 -5.28
CA ASN A 22 8.21 8.20 -3.82
C ASN A 22 9.04 7.12 -3.10
N ASP A 23 9.07 5.90 -3.66
CA ASP A 23 9.85 4.79 -3.10
C ASP A 23 10.24 3.78 -4.19
N VAL A 24 11.31 3.04 -3.92
CA VAL A 24 11.89 2.01 -4.79
C VAL A 24 12.35 0.83 -3.94
N ASN A 25 12.04 -0.39 -4.37
CA ASN A 25 12.40 -1.59 -3.62
C ASN A 25 12.77 -2.77 -4.54
N PHE A 26 13.93 -3.37 -4.30
CA PHE A 26 14.34 -4.61 -4.97
C PHE A 26 13.64 -5.84 -4.37
N SER A 27 13.34 -6.82 -5.21
CA SER A 27 12.97 -8.17 -4.77
C SER A 27 14.12 -8.83 -3.99
N ALA A 28 13.83 -9.94 -3.31
CA ALA A 28 14.82 -10.66 -2.50
C ALA A 28 16.06 -11.08 -3.30
N ASP A 29 15.83 -11.59 -4.51
CA ASP A 29 16.86 -12.04 -5.46
C ASP A 29 17.54 -10.89 -6.22
N GLY A 30 17.06 -9.65 -6.08
CA GLY A 30 17.56 -8.48 -6.79
C GLY A 30 17.22 -8.43 -8.28
N ASN A 31 16.51 -9.41 -8.82
CA ASN A 31 16.19 -9.49 -10.25
C ASN A 31 15.07 -8.55 -10.66
N LYS A 32 14.19 -8.19 -9.72
CA LYS A 32 13.05 -7.30 -9.93
C LYS A 32 13.21 -6.04 -9.10
N ILE A 33 12.77 -4.93 -9.67
CA ILE A 33 12.67 -3.66 -8.96
C ILE A 33 11.24 -3.16 -9.07
N CYS A 34 10.67 -2.78 -7.93
CA CYS A 34 9.38 -2.14 -7.83
C CYS A 34 9.61 -0.66 -7.50
N TRP A 35 8.85 0.23 -8.12
CA TRP A 35 8.79 1.63 -7.71
C TRP A 35 7.37 2.16 -7.83
N ILE A 36 7.09 3.16 -7.00
CA ILE A 36 5.76 3.79 -6.93
C ILE A 36 5.87 5.26 -7.28
N GLY A 37 4.89 5.74 -8.05
CA GLY A 37 4.84 7.12 -8.50
C GLY A 37 3.72 7.91 -7.82
N HIS A 38 3.92 9.24 -7.74
CA HIS A 38 2.88 10.17 -7.30
C HIS A 38 1.69 10.26 -8.27
N ASP A 39 1.77 9.56 -9.41
CA ASP A 39 0.70 9.36 -10.37
C ASP A 39 -0.17 8.13 -10.04
N SER A 40 -0.22 7.67 -8.78
CA SER A 40 -0.97 6.48 -8.35
C SER A 40 -0.66 5.19 -9.13
N CYS A 41 0.57 5.06 -9.65
CA CYS A 41 1.02 3.88 -10.36
C CYS A 41 2.00 3.04 -9.53
N ILE A 42 1.90 1.73 -9.68
CA ILE A 42 2.90 0.75 -9.24
C ILE A 42 3.59 0.23 -10.50
N ASN A 43 4.91 0.28 -10.50
CA ASN A 43 5.72 -0.16 -11.63
C ASN A 43 6.66 -1.26 -11.17
N VAL A 44 6.83 -2.29 -12.00
CA VAL A 44 7.76 -3.39 -11.77
C VAL A 44 8.55 -3.63 -13.05
N ALA A 45 9.87 -3.72 -12.92
CA ALA A 45 10.73 -4.18 -13.99
C ALA A 45 11.42 -5.49 -13.59
N ASP A 46 11.48 -6.43 -14.54
CA ASP A 46 12.10 -7.74 -14.35
C ASP A 46 13.27 -7.92 -15.31
N SER A 47 14.47 -8.00 -14.75
CA SER A 47 15.70 -8.20 -15.53
C SER A 47 15.78 -9.56 -16.22
N THR A 48 15.14 -10.58 -15.67
CA THR A 48 15.26 -11.97 -16.17
C THR A 48 14.45 -12.20 -17.44
N ASN A 49 13.42 -11.39 -17.66
CA ASN A 49 12.52 -11.50 -18.80
C ASN A 49 12.77 -10.37 -19.82
N GLY A 50 14.04 -10.15 -20.18
CA GLY A 50 14.40 -9.13 -21.17
C GLY A 50 14.07 -7.70 -20.74
N ASN A 51 14.19 -7.39 -19.44
CA ASN A 51 13.79 -6.09 -18.87
C ASN A 51 12.29 -5.79 -19.08
N ALA A 52 11.43 -6.81 -19.00
CA ALA A 52 9.98 -6.63 -19.08
C ALA A 52 9.49 -5.60 -18.06
N PHE A 53 8.62 -4.71 -18.51
CA PHE A 53 8.10 -3.59 -17.73
C PHE A 53 6.59 -3.72 -17.55
N VAL A 54 6.14 -3.70 -16.31
CA VAL A 54 4.73 -3.76 -15.94
C VAL A 54 4.35 -2.49 -15.20
N ARG A 55 3.35 -1.77 -15.71
CA ARG A 55 2.76 -0.61 -15.06
C ARG A 55 1.31 -0.86 -14.69
N CYS A 56 0.97 -0.59 -13.45
CA CYS A 56 -0.39 -0.72 -12.93
C CYS A 56 -0.85 0.63 -12.40
N LYS A 57 -1.75 1.29 -13.13
CA LYS A 57 -2.48 2.46 -12.64
C LYS A 57 -3.55 1.98 -11.67
N THR A 58 -3.55 2.51 -10.46
CA THR A 58 -4.50 2.13 -9.42
C THR A 58 -5.63 3.15 -9.28
N GLN A 59 -6.74 2.74 -8.67
CA GLN A 59 -7.85 3.62 -8.28
C GLN A 59 -7.60 4.37 -6.95
N TYR A 60 -6.47 4.09 -6.29
CA TYR A 60 -6.14 4.65 -4.98
C TYR A 60 -5.38 5.96 -5.12
N LEU A 61 -5.30 6.69 -4.02
CA LEU A 61 -4.45 7.88 -3.94
C LEU A 61 -2.97 7.46 -3.99
N PRO A 62 -2.05 8.39 -4.28
CA PRO A 62 -0.66 8.05 -4.48
C PRO A 62 -0.03 7.33 -3.28
N PHE A 63 0.84 6.38 -3.59
CA PHE A 63 1.60 5.61 -2.60
C PHE A 63 2.86 6.36 -2.20
N LEU A 64 3.32 6.17 -0.97
CA LEU A 64 4.55 6.77 -0.43
C LEU A 64 5.61 5.74 -0.09
N SER A 65 5.24 4.47 0.18
CA SER A 65 6.21 3.40 0.41
C SER A 65 5.74 2.06 -0.15
N CYS A 66 6.71 1.24 -0.59
CA CYS A 66 6.49 -0.11 -1.10
C CYS A 66 7.53 -1.10 -0.59
N VAL A 67 7.13 -2.35 -0.34
CA VAL A 67 8.04 -3.42 0.06
C VAL A 67 7.62 -4.75 -0.54
N TRP A 68 8.59 -5.54 -1.01
CA TRP A 68 8.36 -6.92 -1.41
C TRP A 68 8.19 -7.82 -0.19
N ILE A 69 7.21 -8.71 -0.27
CA ILE A 69 6.90 -9.70 0.79
C ILE A 69 7.00 -11.14 0.28
N SER A 70 7.01 -11.33 -1.04
CA SER A 70 7.35 -12.58 -1.71
C SER A 70 7.98 -12.25 -3.07
N PRO A 71 8.47 -13.22 -3.84
CA PRO A 71 8.98 -12.97 -5.20
C PRO A 71 7.95 -12.39 -6.17
N VAL A 72 6.65 -12.50 -5.84
CA VAL A 72 5.54 -12.06 -6.70
C VAL A 72 4.62 -11.03 -6.02
N SER A 73 4.71 -10.83 -4.71
CA SER A 73 3.78 -9.96 -3.97
C SER A 73 4.48 -8.77 -3.34
N ILE A 74 3.83 -7.62 -3.46
CA ILE A 74 4.32 -6.31 -3.01
C ILE A 74 3.23 -5.68 -2.14
N VAL A 75 3.65 -5.09 -1.02
CA VAL A 75 2.76 -4.24 -0.22
C VAL A 75 3.06 -2.78 -0.54
N VAL A 76 2.00 -2.00 -0.75
CA VAL A 76 2.05 -0.56 -0.98
C VAL A 76 1.12 0.18 -0.02
N ALA A 77 1.52 1.38 0.38
CA ALA A 77 0.73 2.25 1.24
C ALA A 77 1.08 3.73 0.99
N GLY A 78 0.19 4.64 1.38
CA GLY A 78 0.35 6.07 1.14
C GLY A 78 -0.85 6.88 1.61
N HIS A 79 -1.32 7.77 0.74
CA HIS A 79 -2.38 8.74 1.04
C HIS A 79 -3.77 8.12 1.22
N SER A 80 -3.97 6.86 0.85
CA SER A 80 -5.22 6.13 1.14
C SER A 80 -5.29 5.57 2.56
N CYS A 81 -4.26 5.78 3.40
CA CYS A 81 -4.22 5.36 4.81
C CYS A 81 -4.37 3.84 5.05
N VAL A 82 -4.35 3.03 3.99
CA VAL A 82 -4.54 1.58 4.05
C VAL A 82 -3.40 0.87 3.32
N PRO A 83 -2.75 -0.12 3.95
CA PRO A 83 -1.79 -0.98 3.28
C PRO A 83 -2.49 -2.01 2.37
N LEU A 84 -2.05 -2.06 1.12
CA LEU A 84 -2.62 -2.88 0.04
C LEU A 84 -1.59 -3.88 -0.48
N VAL A 85 -2.03 -5.09 -0.81
CA VAL A 85 -1.19 -6.14 -1.36
C VAL A 85 -1.49 -6.31 -2.85
N TYR A 86 -0.47 -6.13 -3.69
CA TYR A 86 -0.52 -6.40 -5.12
C TYR A 86 0.33 -7.63 -5.44
N THR A 87 -0.20 -8.52 -6.29
CA THR A 87 0.51 -9.71 -6.76
C THR A 87 0.73 -9.62 -8.26
N LEU A 88 1.95 -9.95 -8.67
CA LEU A 88 2.38 -10.07 -10.05
C LEU A 88 1.95 -11.44 -10.59
N VAL A 89 0.93 -11.44 -11.43
CA VAL A 89 0.41 -12.62 -12.11
C VAL A 89 1.16 -12.79 -13.43
N ASP A 90 1.66 -14.01 -13.66
CA ASP A 90 2.38 -14.42 -14.88
C ASP A 90 3.51 -13.48 -15.31
N ASN A 91 4.16 -12.79 -14.36
CA ASN A 91 5.18 -11.77 -14.59
C ASN A 91 4.78 -10.64 -15.56
N SER A 92 3.48 -10.44 -15.79
CA SER A 92 2.98 -9.52 -16.84
C SER A 92 1.94 -8.53 -16.32
N LYS A 93 1.26 -8.85 -15.22
CA LYS A 93 0.18 -8.00 -14.69
C LYS A 93 0.19 -7.95 -13.17
N LEU A 94 0.06 -6.75 -12.61
CA LEU A 94 -0.18 -6.56 -11.18
C LEU A 94 -1.68 -6.52 -10.89
N VAL A 95 -2.11 -7.27 -9.89
CA VAL A 95 -3.50 -7.36 -9.45
C VAL A 95 -3.56 -7.12 -7.94
N LEU A 96 -4.53 -6.30 -7.49
CA LEU A 96 -4.80 -6.13 -6.07
C LEU A 96 -5.36 -7.44 -5.50
N THR A 97 -4.64 -8.05 -4.55
CA THR A 97 -5.04 -9.33 -3.93
C THR A 97 -5.70 -9.12 -2.57
N ALA A 98 -5.25 -8.13 -1.79
CA ALA A 98 -5.85 -7.86 -0.48
C ALA A 98 -5.63 -6.45 0.04
N LYS A 99 -6.41 -6.14 1.07
CA LYS A 99 -6.23 -5.01 1.99
C LYS A 99 -5.89 -5.59 3.36
N LEU A 100 -4.81 -5.13 3.99
CA LEU A 100 -4.45 -5.66 5.32
C LEU A 100 -5.27 -4.99 6.43
N ASP A 101 -5.83 -3.81 6.16
CA ASP A 101 -6.78 -3.18 7.06
C ASP A 101 -8.15 -3.86 6.97
N LYS A 102 -8.54 -4.52 8.06
CA LYS A 102 -9.83 -5.19 8.24
C LYS A 102 -10.80 -4.39 9.12
N SER A 103 -10.45 -3.14 9.45
CA SER A 103 -11.30 -2.25 10.25
C SER A 103 -12.64 -2.09 9.55
N GLN A 104 -13.71 -2.52 10.21
CA GLN A 104 -15.07 -2.22 9.78
C GLN A 104 -15.38 -0.78 10.15
N LYS A 105 -16.17 -0.11 9.30
CA LYS A 105 -16.85 1.13 9.67
C LYS A 105 -17.46 0.93 11.06
N LYS A 106 -16.96 1.65 12.06
CA LYS A 106 -17.74 1.80 13.28
C LYS A 106 -18.98 2.56 12.83
N GLU A 107 -20.13 1.89 12.78
CA GLU A 107 -21.39 2.61 12.68
C GLU A 107 -21.35 3.66 13.79
N SER A 108 -21.39 4.93 13.39
CA SER A 108 -21.48 6.02 14.35
C SER A 108 -22.81 5.82 15.06
N SER A 109 -22.78 5.15 16.22
CA SER A 109 -23.93 5.07 17.12
C SER A 109 -24.48 6.47 17.22
N GLY A 110 -25.71 6.68 16.74
CA GLY A 110 -26.28 8.01 16.54
C GLY A 110 -25.99 8.90 17.74
N ILE A 111 -25.25 9.98 17.51
CA ILE A 111 -24.93 10.91 18.58
C ILE A 111 -26.27 11.60 18.93
N SER A 112 -26.82 11.28 20.11
CA SER A 112 -28.07 11.89 20.56
C SER A 112 -27.93 13.41 20.56
N ALA A 113 -28.97 14.11 20.09
CA ALA A 113 -29.03 15.58 20.09
C ALA A 113 -28.70 16.18 21.47
N MET A 114 -29.04 15.48 22.56
CA MET A 114 -28.72 15.91 23.92
C MET A 114 -27.22 15.86 24.23
N ARG A 115 -26.51 14.87 23.67
CA ARG A 115 -25.05 14.74 23.82
C ARG A 115 -24.31 15.83 23.05
N ILE A 116 -24.83 16.21 21.88
CA ILE A 116 -24.33 17.34 21.06
C ILE A 116 -24.55 18.66 21.80
N PHE A 117 -25.73 18.85 22.40
CA PHE A 117 -26.03 20.07 23.16
C PHE A 117 -25.13 20.21 24.41
N GLN A 118 -24.91 19.12 25.14
CA GLN A 118 -24.02 19.10 26.31
C GLN A 118 -22.54 19.36 25.95
N SER A 119 -22.06 18.88 24.79
CA SER A 119 -20.68 19.11 24.37
C SER A 119 -20.44 20.55 23.89
N LEU A 120 -21.42 21.15 23.22
CA LEU A 120 -21.38 22.56 22.79
C LEU A 120 -21.30 23.50 24.00
N ASP A 121 -22.16 23.28 24.99
CA ASP A 121 -22.26 24.13 26.19
C ASP A 121 -20.99 24.02 27.07
N ARG A 122 -20.39 22.83 27.15
CA ARG A 122 -19.24 22.59 28.03
C ARG A 122 -17.91 23.08 27.45
N ASN A 123 -17.73 23.07 26.13
CA ASN A 123 -16.39 23.19 25.53
C ASN A 123 -16.23 24.33 24.49
N LEU A 124 -17.26 25.13 24.17
CA LEU A 124 -17.21 26.15 23.08
C LEU A 124 -16.54 25.60 21.80
N ARG A 125 -16.74 24.32 21.49
CA ARG A 125 -16.19 23.69 20.29
C ARG A 125 -17.18 23.87 19.16
N THR A 126 -16.79 24.63 18.13
CA THR A 126 -17.32 24.41 16.79
C THR A 126 -16.91 22.98 16.43
N GLU A 127 -17.87 22.14 16.07
CA GLU A 127 -17.62 20.74 15.71
C GLU A 127 -16.63 20.70 14.52
N ASN A 128 -15.34 20.61 14.80
CA ASN A 128 -14.45 19.88 13.91
C ASN A 128 -14.97 18.46 14.02
N SER A 129 -15.84 18.07 13.10
CA SER A 129 -15.95 16.68 12.70
C SER A 129 -14.54 16.31 12.21
N ASP A 130 -13.67 15.91 13.14
CA ASP A 130 -12.41 15.28 12.82
C ASP A 130 -12.79 14.17 11.83
N THR A 131 -12.40 14.35 10.57
CA THR A 131 -12.73 13.43 9.49
C THR A 131 -11.97 12.15 9.75
N ASN A 132 -12.52 11.33 10.65
CA ASN A 132 -11.97 10.04 11.01
C ASN A 132 -12.11 9.17 9.76
N VAL A 133 -10.97 8.70 9.26
CA VAL A 133 -10.92 7.83 8.10
C VAL A 133 -11.23 6.42 8.59
N ASP A 134 -11.97 5.63 7.80
CA ASP A 134 -12.34 4.24 8.13
C ASP A 134 -11.15 3.28 7.97
N SER A 135 -10.03 3.59 8.61
CA SER A 135 -8.78 2.81 8.63
C SER A 135 -8.08 2.95 9.98
N ILE A 136 -7.15 2.06 10.32
CA ILE A 136 -6.37 2.17 11.56
C ILE A 136 -5.56 3.46 11.54
N HIS A 137 -4.84 3.69 10.43
CA HIS A 137 -4.16 4.95 10.21
C HIS A 137 -5.17 6.06 9.88
N GLN A 138 -4.97 7.23 10.46
CA GLN A 138 -5.83 8.40 10.30
C GLN A 138 -5.22 9.46 9.39
N ASN A 139 -4.03 9.19 8.85
CA ASN A 139 -3.35 10.03 7.88
C ASN A 139 -2.39 9.17 7.02
N ALA A 140 -1.74 9.78 6.03
CA ALA A 140 -0.91 9.09 5.06
C ALA A 140 0.16 8.20 5.73
N ILE A 141 0.24 6.95 5.27
CA ILE A 141 1.30 6.01 5.66
C ILE A 141 2.56 6.39 4.88
N THR A 142 3.65 6.69 5.58
CA THR A 142 4.89 7.22 4.98
C THR A 142 5.97 6.17 4.85
N CYS A 143 5.94 5.10 5.65
CA CYS A 143 6.95 4.05 5.62
C CYS A 143 6.33 2.68 5.87
N ILE A 144 6.80 1.69 5.11
CA ILE A 144 6.54 0.28 5.34
C ILE A 144 7.88 -0.43 5.51
N ARG A 145 8.00 -1.28 6.53
CA ARG A 145 9.16 -2.14 6.71
C ARG A 145 8.72 -3.57 6.96
N LEU A 146 9.52 -4.52 6.51
CA LEU A 146 9.36 -5.91 6.90
C LEU A 146 9.72 -6.04 8.38
N TYR A 147 8.79 -6.55 9.18
CA TYR A 147 8.96 -6.70 10.62
C TYR A 147 9.40 -8.13 10.98
N ALA A 148 8.83 -9.14 10.30
CA ALA A 148 9.21 -10.54 10.50
C ALA A 148 9.18 -11.32 9.19
N GLY A 149 10.16 -12.22 9.04
CA GLY A 149 10.41 -12.94 7.79
C GLY A 149 11.40 -12.21 6.89
N GLU A 150 11.59 -12.75 5.69
CA GLU A 150 12.43 -12.15 4.65
C GLU A 150 11.59 -11.81 3.43
N LYS A 151 12.13 -11.05 2.48
CA LYS A 151 11.40 -10.66 1.26
C LYS A 151 10.93 -11.86 0.42
N GLU A 152 11.53 -13.04 0.60
CA GLU A 152 11.06 -14.29 -0.02
C GLU A 152 9.78 -14.83 0.63
N ASN A 153 9.61 -14.61 1.93
CA ASN A 153 8.51 -15.14 2.73
C ASN A 153 8.23 -14.23 3.93
N GLY A 154 7.65 -13.06 3.63
CA GLY A 154 7.31 -12.04 4.61
C GLY A 154 6.13 -12.47 5.47
N LYS A 155 6.29 -12.46 6.79
CA LYS A 155 5.26 -12.87 7.75
C LYS A 155 4.52 -11.68 8.34
N LYS A 156 5.25 -10.61 8.62
CA LYS A 156 4.69 -9.39 9.22
C LYS A 156 5.36 -8.16 8.65
N ILE A 157 4.60 -7.08 8.53
CA ILE A 157 5.13 -5.75 8.20
C ILE A 157 4.76 -4.75 9.29
N SER A 158 5.55 -3.70 9.40
CA SER A 158 5.24 -2.52 10.20
C SER A 158 4.98 -1.33 9.29
N THR A 159 3.97 -0.53 9.60
CA THR A 159 3.70 0.76 8.93
C THR A 159 3.78 1.90 9.91
N SER A 160 4.29 3.05 9.48
CA SER A 160 4.24 4.31 10.22
C SER A 160 3.62 5.41 9.37
N GLY A 161 2.80 6.27 9.99
CA GLY A 161 2.09 7.34 9.30
C GLY A 161 2.35 8.73 9.88
N VAL A 162 1.87 9.75 9.16
CA VAL A 162 1.89 11.16 9.64
C VAL A 162 1.01 11.36 10.88
N ASP A 163 0.07 10.43 11.10
CA ASP A 163 -0.75 10.34 12.31
C ASP A 163 0.03 9.94 13.58
N GLY A 164 1.32 9.65 13.47
CA GLY A 164 2.17 9.26 14.60
C GLY A 164 1.95 7.83 15.07
N GLN A 165 1.18 7.02 14.34
CA GLN A 165 0.95 5.62 14.68
C GLN A 165 2.03 4.71 14.09
N LEU A 166 2.34 3.63 14.81
CA LEU A 166 3.10 2.49 14.32
C LEU A 166 2.23 1.24 14.45
N VAL A 167 1.92 0.59 13.33
CA VAL A 167 1.02 -0.57 13.29
C VAL A 167 1.75 -1.78 12.72
N ILE A 168 1.59 -2.94 13.36
CA ILE A 168 2.13 -4.21 12.87
C ILE A 168 0.99 -5.01 12.25
N TRP A 169 1.21 -5.48 11.03
CA TRP A 169 0.25 -6.26 10.25
C TRP A 169 0.77 -7.67 10.04
N ASP A 170 -0.10 -8.64 10.26
CA ASP A 170 0.12 -10.02 9.87
C ASP A 170 -0.18 -10.18 8.38
N ILE A 171 0.79 -10.71 7.65
CA ILE A 171 0.61 -11.13 6.26
C ILE A 171 0.06 -12.55 6.36
N ASP A 172 -1.26 -12.69 6.35
CA ASP A 172 -1.90 -14.00 6.32
C ASP A 172 -1.38 -14.74 5.07
N ASN A 173 -0.65 -15.85 5.28
CA ASN A 173 -0.25 -16.80 4.21
C ASN A 173 -1.46 -17.35 3.42
N GLY A 174 -2.68 -17.00 3.84
CA GLY A 174 -3.97 -17.32 3.24
C GLY A 174 -4.52 -16.27 2.27
N LEU A 175 -3.69 -15.46 1.61
CA LEU A 175 -4.13 -14.69 0.42
C LEU A 175 -4.76 -15.59 -0.67
N ASN A 176 -4.49 -16.91 -0.64
CA ASN A 176 -5.16 -17.94 -1.43
C ASN A 176 -6.41 -18.56 -0.74
N ASN A 177 -6.58 -18.44 0.57
CA ASN A 177 -7.66 -19.11 1.31
C ASN A 177 -8.98 -18.35 1.30
N SER A 178 -8.98 -17.03 1.03
CA SER A 178 -10.25 -16.29 0.89
C SER A 178 -11.03 -16.64 -0.39
N MET A 179 -10.43 -17.42 -1.32
CA MET A 179 -11.14 -17.97 -2.49
C MET A 179 -11.60 -19.42 -2.31
N ASN A 180 -11.20 -20.14 -1.25
CA ASN A 180 -11.64 -21.53 -1.04
C ASN A 180 -13.09 -21.67 -0.57
N ASN A 181 -13.75 -20.57 -0.22
CA ASN A 181 -15.15 -20.56 0.22
C ASN A 181 -16.16 -20.12 -0.87
N LEU A 182 -15.71 -19.89 -2.10
CA LEU A 182 -16.59 -19.69 -3.25
C LEU A 182 -16.84 -21.05 -3.92
N LYS A 183 -17.83 -21.78 -3.42
CA LYS A 183 -18.49 -22.84 -4.19
C LYS A 183 -19.50 -22.16 -5.12
N ILE A 184 -19.35 -22.35 -6.43
CA ILE A 184 -20.45 -22.20 -7.39
C ILE A 184 -21.39 -23.40 -7.21
#